data_AF-A0A1Y6JTK8-F1
#
_entry.id   AF-A0A1Y6JTK8-F1
#
_cell.length_a   1.000
_cell.length_b   1.000
_cell.length_c   1.000
_cell.angle_alpha   90.00
_cell.angle_beta   90.00
_cell.angle_gamma   90.00
#
_symmetry.space_group_name_H-M   'P 1'
#
loop_
_entity.id
_entity.type
_entity.pdbx_description
1 polymer ?
#
loop_
_entity_poly.entity_id
_entity_poly.type
_entity_poly.pdbx_seq_one_letter_code
_entity_poly.pdbx_strand_id
1 'polypeptide(L)'
;MNTSSEIDISGLRCYDKTVEAVTYSVPRGITREARGRVWIVRVLKNKQVQVYARFPDLRYSGTRRALNAAIIHLIHSGHAWRREDVLQLNEHAAVHWRKRSGVGLCAVAYVTRPGPGRGETFFLSTYKRVASGRGLDKFRSRLIDVLENAYAIHHEGPDIPYSIQKKIRQDIDQLMDSDYYRAFLEAGKRKADHIAVVDYVERLSR
;
A
#
# COMPACT_ATOMS: atom_id res chain seq x y z
N MET A 1 -14.74 -7.16 34.81
CA MET A 1 -13.98 -6.10 34.10
C MET A 1 -12.71 -6.70 33.54
N ASN A 2 -12.58 -6.69 32.21
CA ASN A 2 -11.33 -6.68 31.44
C ASN A 2 -11.79 -6.55 29.98
N THR A 3 -12.08 -5.33 29.55
CA THR A 3 -12.21 -5.01 28.12
C THR A 3 -10.92 -5.46 27.47
N SER A 4 -10.97 -6.54 26.69
CA SER A 4 -9.84 -6.92 25.86
C SER A 4 -9.54 -5.72 25.00
N SER A 5 -8.37 -5.12 25.16
CA SER A 5 -7.87 -4.10 24.25
C SER A 5 -7.94 -4.70 22.85
N GLU A 6 -8.96 -4.33 22.07
CA GLU A 6 -8.99 -4.62 20.66
C GLU A 6 -7.73 -3.98 20.09
N ILE A 7 -6.86 -4.81 19.50
CA ILE A 7 -5.66 -4.28 18.87
C ILE A 7 -6.14 -3.41 17.74
N ASP A 8 -5.78 -2.14 17.81
CA ASP A 8 -6.12 -1.20 16.78
C ASP A 8 -5.39 -1.58 15.49
N ILE A 9 -6.17 -2.09 14.53
CA ILE A 9 -5.73 -2.34 13.16
C ILE A 9 -6.11 -1.19 12.23
N SER A 10 -6.65 -0.09 12.77
CA SER A 10 -6.91 1.11 12.00
C SER A 10 -5.63 1.57 11.32
N GLY A 11 -5.77 2.05 10.08
CA GLY A 11 -4.63 2.43 9.26
C GLY A 11 -3.81 1.27 8.69
N LEU A 12 -4.00 0.00 9.06
CA LEU A 12 -3.34 -1.14 8.39
C LEU A 12 -4.14 -1.60 7.15
N ARG A 13 -3.42 -2.08 6.14
CA ARG A 13 -4.05 -2.76 5.00
C ARG A 13 -4.34 -4.19 5.39
N CYS A 14 -5.62 -4.55 5.43
CA CYS A 14 -6.08 -5.88 5.79
C CYS A 14 -6.69 -6.63 4.59
N TYR A 15 -6.88 -7.93 4.77
CA TYR A 15 -7.72 -8.78 3.92
C TYR A 15 -8.48 -9.75 4.83
N ASP A 16 -9.62 -10.25 4.35
CA ASP A 16 -10.43 -11.16 5.15
C ASP A 16 -9.93 -12.60 5.02
N LYS A 17 -9.87 -13.29 6.16
CA LYS A 17 -9.47 -14.70 6.23
C LYS A 17 -10.39 -15.47 7.15
N THR A 18 -11.11 -16.45 6.61
CA THR A 18 -11.92 -17.37 7.40
C THR A 18 -11.06 -18.52 7.95
N VAL A 19 -11.17 -18.78 9.26
CA VAL A 19 -10.56 -19.90 9.98
C VAL A 19 -11.62 -20.45 10.94
N GLU A 20 -11.93 -21.75 10.83
CA GLU A 20 -12.90 -22.43 11.72
C GLU A 20 -14.26 -21.69 11.77
N ALA A 21 -14.81 -21.36 10.60
CA ALA A 21 -16.06 -20.60 10.42
C ALA A 21 -16.07 -19.16 10.97
N VAL A 22 -14.95 -18.64 11.49
CA VAL A 22 -14.81 -17.24 11.91
C VAL A 22 -13.99 -16.46 10.89
N THR A 23 -14.49 -15.33 10.43
CA THR A 23 -13.77 -14.43 9.52
C THR A 23 -12.99 -13.37 10.30
N TYR A 24 -11.68 -13.31 10.05
CA TYR A 24 -10.76 -12.36 10.68
C TYR A 24 -10.31 -11.32 9.66
N SER A 25 -10.24 -10.05 10.08
CA SER A 25 -9.55 -9.00 9.31
C SER A 25 -8.05 -9.09 9.61
N VAL A 26 -7.26 -9.52 8.62
CA VAL A 26 -5.84 -9.86 8.79
C VAL A 26 -4.95 -8.85 8.05
N PRO A 27 -4.01 -8.17 8.74
CA PRO A 27 -3.05 -7.30 8.07
C PRO A 27 -2.20 -8.01 7.01
N ARG A 28 -1.96 -7.31 5.90
CA ARG A 28 -1.06 -7.77 4.82
C ARG A 28 0.35 -7.98 5.40
N GLY A 29 0.94 -9.13 5.09
CA GLY A 29 2.20 -9.58 5.68
C GLY A 29 2.03 -10.62 6.79
N ILE A 30 0.78 -10.92 7.18
CA ILE A 30 0.44 -12.07 8.01
C ILE A 30 -0.27 -13.10 7.13
N THR A 31 0.06 -14.37 7.28
CA THR A 31 -0.63 -15.50 6.62
C THR A 31 -0.97 -16.59 7.61
N ARG A 32 -1.92 -17.45 7.24
CA ARG A 32 -2.33 -18.61 8.03
C ARG A 32 -1.74 -19.88 7.44
N GLU A 33 -0.99 -20.63 8.24
CA GLU A 33 -0.62 -22.01 7.93
C GLU A 33 -1.61 -22.94 8.65
N ALA A 34 -2.51 -23.55 7.87
CA ALA A 34 -3.64 -24.31 8.41
C ALA A 34 -3.21 -25.58 9.15
N ARG A 35 -2.30 -26.38 8.56
CA ARG A 35 -1.84 -27.65 9.16
C ARG A 35 -1.11 -27.44 10.49
N GLY A 36 -0.26 -26.42 10.57
CA GLY A 36 0.51 -26.11 11.76
C GLY A 36 -0.25 -25.29 12.81
N ARG A 37 -1.52 -24.94 12.54
CA ARG A 37 -2.32 -24.04 13.37
C ARG A 37 -1.54 -22.82 13.85
N VAL A 38 -0.94 -22.10 12.91
CA VAL A 38 -0.02 -21.00 13.19
C VAL A 38 -0.26 -19.80 12.28
N TRP A 39 -0.20 -18.61 12.85
CA TRP A 39 -0.08 -17.36 12.10
C TRP A 39 1.38 -17.06 11.84
N ILE A 40 1.71 -16.71 10.60
CA ILE A 40 3.08 -16.41 10.18
C ILE A 40 3.13 -14.95 9.76
N VAL A 41 3.96 -14.18 10.45
CA VAL A 41 4.33 -12.84 9.97
C VAL A 41 5.52 -13.02 9.04
N ARG A 42 5.37 -12.62 7.78
CA ARG A 42 6.44 -12.62 6.79
C ARG A 42 6.35 -11.38 5.92
N VAL A 43 7.33 -10.48 6.04
CA VAL A 43 7.44 -9.30 5.19
C VAL A 43 8.67 -9.41 4.30
N LEU A 44 8.46 -9.36 2.99
CA LEU A 44 9.51 -9.33 1.97
C LEU A 44 9.68 -7.90 1.45
N LYS A 45 10.91 -7.38 1.44
CA LYS A 45 11.29 -6.16 0.71
C LYS A 45 12.51 -6.47 -0.14
N ASN A 46 12.52 -6.05 -1.41
CA ASN A 46 13.63 -6.27 -2.35
C ASN A 46 14.11 -7.74 -2.42
N LYS A 47 13.17 -8.70 -2.47
CA LYS A 47 13.42 -10.16 -2.45
C LYS A 47 14.10 -10.70 -1.18
N GLN A 48 14.32 -9.86 -0.16
CA GLN A 48 14.87 -10.27 1.13
C GLN A 48 13.76 -10.31 2.20
N VAL A 49 13.89 -11.28 3.11
CA VAL A 49 13.02 -11.38 4.28
C VAL A 49 13.46 -10.33 5.30
N GLN A 50 12.56 -9.39 5.59
CA GLN A 50 12.82 -8.32 6.56
C GLN A 50 12.27 -8.67 7.94
N VAL A 51 11.13 -9.36 7.96
CA VAL A 51 10.46 -9.80 9.19
C VAL A 51 10.01 -11.23 8.97
N TYR A 52 10.31 -12.10 9.94
CA TYR A 52 9.80 -13.45 10.00
C TYR A 52 9.54 -13.85 11.45
N ALA A 53 8.30 -14.23 11.76
CA ALA A 53 7.93 -14.75 13.07
C ALA A 53 6.72 -15.68 12.95
N ARG A 54 6.64 -16.66 13.86
CA ARG A 54 5.59 -17.68 13.92
C ARG A 54 4.83 -17.55 15.24
N PHE A 55 3.50 -17.58 15.17
CA PHE A 55 2.59 -17.42 16.31
C PHE A 55 1.63 -18.62 16.36
N PRO A 56 2.03 -19.76 16.96
CA PRO A 56 1.21 -20.97 17.01
C PRO A 56 0.06 -20.82 18.00
N ASP A 57 -1.15 -21.26 17.63
CA ASP A 57 -2.36 -21.04 18.44
C ASP A 57 -2.22 -21.57 19.87
N LEU A 58 -1.60 -22.75 20.03
CA LEU A 58 -1.38 -23.39 21.33
C LEU A 58 -0.57 -22.51 22.30
N ARG A 59 0.45 -21.80 21.80
CA ARG A 59 1.31 -20.94 22.65
C ARG A 59 0.62 -19.67 23.09
N TYR A 60 -0.40 -19.21 22.36
CA TYR A 60 -1.10 -17.96 22.63
C TYR A 60 -2.53 -18.19 23.12
N SER A 61 -2.88 -19.42 23.51
CA SER A 61 -4.22 -19.78 24.00
C SER A 61 -5.35 -19.49 23.00
N GLY A 62 -5.10 -19.76 21.71
CA GLY A 62 -6.13 -19.78 20.66
C GLY A 62 -5.84 -18.89 19.45
N THR A 63 -6.61 -19.14 18.37
CA THR A 63 -6.45 -18.53 17.04
C THR A 63 -6.48 -17.00 17.07
N ARG A 64 -7.44 -16.39 17.76
CA ARG A 64 -7.58 -14.92 17.85
C ARG A 64 -6.40 -14.28 18.59
N ARG A 65 -5.99 -14.86 19.73
CA ARG A 65 -4.88 -14.33 20.55
C ARG A 65 -3.53 -14.47 19.84
N ALA A 66 -3.32 -15.57 19.12
CA ALA A 66 -2.16 -15.73 18.26
C ALA A 66 -2.12 -14.68 17.12
N LEU A 67 -3.27 -14.43 16.48
CA LEU A 67 -3.37 -13.37 15.47
C LEU A 67 -3.07 -11.99 16.07
N ASN A 68 -3.64 -11.69 17.23
CA ASN A 68 -3.40 -10.46 17.98
C ASN A 68 -1.89 -10.25 18.24
N ALA A 69 -1.18 -11.26 18.74
CA ALA A 69 0.27 -11.18 18.93
C ALA A 69 1.04 -10.97 17.61
N ALA A 70 0.62 -11.62 16.53
CA ALA A 70 1.20 -11.43 15.20
C ALA A 70 1.01 -10.00 14.67
N ILE A 71 -0.15 -9.39 14.92
CA ILE A 71 -0.46 -8.00 14.54
C ILE A 71 0.43 -7.03 15.31
N ILE A 72 0.51 -7.18 16.63
CA ILE A 72 1.39 -6.35 17.47
C ILE A 72 2.84 -6.46 16.96
N HIS A 73 3.33 -7.67 16.71
CA HIS A 73 4.68 -7.88 16.19
C HIS A 73 4.89 -7.18 14.84
N LEU A 74 3.93 -7.28 13.91
CA LEU A 74 4.01 -6.61 12.61
C LEU A 74 4.05 -5.08 12.77
N ILE A 75 3.22 -4.49 13.63
CA ILE A 75 3.22 -3.05 13.88
C ILE A 75 4.58 -2.61 14.43
N HIS A 76 5.06 -3.28 15.47
CA HIS A 76 6.33 -2.93 16.15
C HIS A 76 7.56 -3.22 15.29
N SER A 77 7.46 -4.09 14.27
CA SER A 77 8.54 -4.30 13.32
C SER A 77 8.85 -3.05 12.48
N GLY A 78 7.91 -2.10 12.35
CA GLY A 78 8.06 -0.95 11.46
C GLY A 78 7.94 -1.30 9.96
N HIS A 79 7.65 -2.56 9.63
CA HIS A 79 7.47 -3.04 8.25
C HIS A 79 5.99 -3.27 7.86
N ALA A 80 5.04 -2.88 8.74
CA ALA A 80 3.62 -2.98 8.47
C ALA A 80 3.19 -2.14 7.25
N TRP A 81 2.30 -2.69 6.44
CA TRP A 81 1.71 -1.98 5.30
C TRP A 81 0.53 -1.15 5.79
N ARG A 82 0.62 0.17 5.65
CA ARG A 82 -0.44 1.10 6.02
C ARG A 82 -1.35 1.42 4.83
N ARG A 83 -2.59 1.81 5.10
CA ARG A 83 -3.58 2.22 4.07
C ARG A 83 -3.07 3.44 3.30
N GLU A 84 -2.53 4.41 4.03
CA GLU A 84 -1.88 5.62 3.50
C GLU A 84 -0.67 5.36 2.59
N ASP A 85 -0.09 4.15 2.59
CA ASP A 85 0.99 3.81 1.65
C ASP A 85 0.48 3.67 0.19
N VAL A 86 -0.84 3.75 -0.01
CA VAL A 86 -1.54 3.65 -1.28
C VAL A 86 -2.54 4.80 -1.41
N LEU A 87 -2.45 5.54 -2.51
CA LEU A 87 -3.48 6.52 -2.88
C LEU A 87 -4.42 5.83 -3.87
N GLN A 88 -5.63 5.50 -3.42
CA GLN A 88 -6.66 4.95 -4.29
C GLN A 88 -7.22 6.08 -5.16
N LEU A 89 -7.24 5.90 -6.49
CA LEU A 89 -7.82 6.89 -7.41
C LEU A 89 -9.28 6.55 -7.72
N ASN A 90 -9.55 5.28 -8.02
CA ASN A 90 -10.89 4.70 -8.18
C ASN A 90 -10.80 3.17 -7.99
N GLU A 91 -11.85 2.41 -8.30
CA GLU A 91 -11.85 0.94 -8.18
C GLU A 91 -10.81 0.21 -9.06
N HIS A 92 -10.29 0.87 -10.11
CA HIS A 92 -9.40 0.26 -11.09
C HIS A 92 -7.97 0.80 -11.06
N ALA A 93 -7.71 1.90 -10.34
CA ALA A 93 -6.42 2.58 -10.33
C ALA A 93 -5.99 2.97 -8.92
N ALA A 94 -4.72 2.69 -8.60
CA ALA A 94 -4.10 3.04 -7.32
C ALA A 94 -2.63 3.43 -7.50
N VAL A 95 -2.16 4.36 -6.67
CA VAL A 95 -0.79 4.89 -6.71
C VAL A 95 0.01 4.44 -5.50
N HIS A 96 1.27 4.09 -5.73
CA HIS A 96 2.19 3.64 -4.69
C HIS A 96 3.55 4.33 -4.80
N TRP A 97 4.20 4.52 -3.67
CA TRP A 97 5.63 4.83 -3.63
C TRP A 97 6.47 3.57 -3.87
N ARG A 98 7.40 3.61 -4.82
CA ARG A 98 8.32 2.50 -5.16
C ARG A 98 9.76 3.01 -5.18
N LYS A 99 10.69 2.27 -4.53
CA LYS A 99 12.14 2.50 -4.70
C LYS A 99 12.53 1.93 -6.06
N ARG A 100 13.13 2.74 -6.93
CA ARG A 100 13.69 2.32 -8.21
C ARG A 100 15.19 2.63 -8.23
N SER A 101 16.00 1.66 -8.66
CA SER A 101 17.45 1.84 -8.80
C SER A 101 17.76 3.04 -9.71
N GLY A 102 18.73 3.86 -9.33
CA GLY A 102 19.15 5.07 -10.07
C GLY A 102 18.19 6.27 -10.03
N VAL A 103 16.92 6.08 -9.64
CA VAL A 103 15.89 7.15 -9.64
C VAL A 103 15.49 7.56 -8.21
N GLY A 104 15.62 6.64 -7.25
CA GLY A 104 15.17 6.84 -5.89
C GLY A 104 13.68 6.49 -5.71
N LEU A 105 13.01 7.17 -4.78
CA LEU A 105 11.59 6.94 -4.50
C LEU A 105 10.72 7.64 -5.56
N CYS A 106 9.83 6.89 -6.21
CA CYS A 106 8.89 7.40 -7.20
C CYS A 106 7.44 6.96 -6.94
N ALA A 107 6.50 7.81 -7.32
CA ALA A 107 5.08 7.47 -7.38
C ALA A 107 4.79 6.75 -8.69
N VAL A 108 4.12 5.61 -8.57
CA VAL A 108 3.77 4.74 -9.69
C VAL A 108 2.31 4.35 -9.54
N ALA A 109 1.51 4.59 -10.58
CA ALA A 109 0.14 4.12 -10.63
C ALA A 109 0.08 2.71 -11.23
N TYR A 110 -0.80 1.87 -10.69
CA TYR A 110 -1.21 0.61 -11.29
C TYR A 110 -2.66 0.71 -11.69
N VAL A 111 -2.95 0.33 -12.93
CA VAL A 111 -4.30 0.25 -13.49
C VAL A 111 -4.62 -1.20 -13.75
N THR A 112 -5.72 -1.70 -13.20
CA THR A 112 -6.19 -3.06 -13.46
C THR A 112 -6.68 -3.19 -14.90
N ARG A 113 -6.70 -4.41 -15.43
CA ARG A 113 -7.30 -4.73 -16.72
C ARG A 113 -8.45 -5.71 -16.49
N PRO A 114 -9.60 -5.58 -17.17
CA PRO A 114 -10.61 -6.62 -17.16
C PRO A 114 -10.07 -7.87 -17.88
N GLY A 115 -10.12 -9.03 -17.23
CA GLY A 115 -9.73 -10.32 -17.80
C GLY A 115 -8.27 -10.76 -17.56
N PRO A 116 -7.83 -11.85 -18.19
CA PRO A 116 -6.51 -12.44 -17.97
C PRO A 116 -5.40 -11.55 -18.53
N GLY A 117 -4.49 -11.11 -17.68
CA GLY A 117 -3.36 -10.29 -18.09
C GLY A 117 -2.75 -9.49 -16.94
N ARG A 118 -1.62 -8.87 -17.21
CA ARG A 118 -1.03 -7.90 -16.28
C ARG A 118 -1.61 -6.53 -16.58
N GLY A 119 -2.13 -5.87 -15.56
CA GLY A 119 -2.53 -4.47 -15.65
C GLY A 119 -1.37 -3.54 -16.01
N GLU A 120 -1.68 -2.26 -16.22
CA GLU A 120 -0.70 -1.27 -16.67
C GLU A 120 -0.06 -0.53 -15.50
N THR A 121 1.15 -0.01 -15.73
CA THR A 121 1.96 0.65 -14.71
C THR A 121 2.49 1.97 -15.25
N PHE A 122 2.11 3.08 -14.61
CA PHE A 122 2.45 4.41 -15.06
C PHE A 122 3.39 5.09 -14.08
N PHE A 123 4.51 5.60 -14.58
CA PHE A 123 5.36 6.51 -13.79
C PHE A 123 4.71 7.90 -13.73
N LEU A 124 4.53 8.39 -12.51
CA LEU A 124 3.95 9.72 -12.26
C LEU A 124 5.05 10.76 -12.03
N SER A 125 5.77 10.63 -10.93
CA SER A 125 6.83 11.58 -10.54
C SER A 125 7.74 10.99 -9.47
N THR A 126 8.88 11.64 -9.23
CA THR A 126 9.76 11.30 -8.09
C THR A 126 9.26 11.98 -6.82
N TYR A 127 9.45 11.33 -5.66
CA TYR A 127 9.04 11.88 -4.37
C TYR A 127 9.64 13.28 -4.14
N LYS A 128 10.94 13.46 -4.42
CA LYS A 128 11.61 14.76 -4.28
C LYS A 128 10.92 15.89 -5.05
N ARG A 129 10.44 15.63 -6.26
CA ARG A 129 9.74 16.64 -7.10
C ARG A 129 8.35 16.96 -6.57
N VAL A 130 7.62 15.95 -6.12
CA VAL A 130 6.27 16.16 -5.55
C VAL A 130 6.39 16.90 -4.20
N ALA A 131 7.28 16.45 -3.31
CA ALA A 131 7.48 17.04 -1.99
C ALA A 131 8.01 18.48 -2.03
N SER A 132 8.70 18.89 -3.10
CA SER A 132 9.20 20.27 -3.28
C SER A 132 8.18 21.21 -3.92
N GLY A 133 6.97 20.75 -4.23
CA GLY A 133 5.94 21.54 -4.93
C GLY A 133 6.18 21.71 -6.44
N ARG A 134 7.45 21.71 -6.88
CA ARG A 134 7.85 21.93 -8.28
C ARG A 134 7.32 20.89 -9.28
N GLY A 135 6.88 19.74 -8.79
CA GLY A 135 6.36 18.63 -9.60
C GLY A 135 4.85 18.45 -9.55
N LEU A 136 4.11 19.32 -8.86
CA LEU A 136 2.68 19.10 -8.59
C LEU A 136 1.82 19.15 -9.86
N ASP A 137 2.00 20.14 -10.73
CA ASP A 137 1.21 20.22 -11.98
C ASP A 137 1.42 19.01 -12.88
N LYS A 138 2.69 18.60 -13.03
CA LYS A 138 3.03 17.39 -13.79
C LYS A 138 2.46 16.14 -13.12
N PHE A 139 2.53 16.05 -11.80
CA PHE A 139 1.98 14.92 -11.06
C PHE A 139 0.45 14.83 -11.25
N ARG A 140 -0.25 15.95 -11.10
CA ARG A 140 -1.69 16.10 -11.35
C ARG A 140 -2.07 15.70 -12.78
N SER A 141 -1.37 16.24 -13.78
CA SER A 141 -1.59 15.85 -15.19
C SER A 141 -1.44 14.35 -15.39
N ARG A 142 -0.43 13.73 -14.78
CA ARG A 142 -0.21 12.28 -14.91
C ARG A 142 -1.26 11.45 -14.18
N LEU A 143 -1.86 11.96 -13.10
CA LEU A 143 -3.00 11.30 -12.45
C LEU A 143 -4.25 11.32 -13.35
N ILE A 144 -4.49 12.44 -14.03
CA ILE A 144 -5.57 12.55 -15.02
C ILE A 144 -5.33 11.55 -16.16
N ASP A 145 -4.13 11.54 -16.75
CA ASP A 145 -3.76 10.58 -17.80
C ASP A 145 -4.05 9.13 -17.35
N VAL A 146 -3.72 8.79 -16.10
CA VAL A 146 -3.93 7.44 -15.56
C VAL A 146 -5.41 7.07 -15.49
N LEU A 147 -6.26 7.98 -15.01
CA LEU A 147 -7.70 7.72 -14.93
C LEU A 147 -8.36 7.67 -16.31
N GLU A 148 -7.89 8.49 -17.24
CA GLU A 148 -8.32 8.44 -18.63
C GLU A 148 -7.92 7.10 -19.28
N ASN A 149 -6.69 6.63 -19.07
CA ASN A 149 -6.24 5.32 -19.53
C ASN A 149 -7.02 4.19 -18.86
N ALA A 150 -7.30 4.28 -17.55
CA ALA A 150 -8.12 3.30 -16.85
C ALA A 150 -9.53 3.22 -17.44
N TYR A 151 -10.13 4.35 -17.79
CA TYR A 151 -11.42 4.38 -18.46
C TYR A 151 -11.35 3.67 -19.82
N ALA A 152 -10.39 4.02 -20.66
CA ALA A 152 -10.22 3.44 -21.99
C ALA A 152 -9.99 1.92 -21.95
N ILE A 153 -9.18 1.44 -20.99
CA ILE A 153 -8.93 0.00 -20.79
C ILE A 153 -10.20 -0.75 -20.40
N HIS A 154 -11.06 -0.13 -19.57
CA HIS A 154 -12.26 -0.79 -19.05
C HIS A 154 -13.50 -0.66 -19.94
N HIS A 155 -13.50 0.29 -20.89
CA HIS A 155 -14.62 0.53 -21.81
C HIS A 155 -14.26 0.22 -23.28
N GLU A 156 -13.11 -0.41 -23.51
CA GLU A 156 -12.66 -0.91 -24.83
C GLU A 156 -12.69 0.14 -25.96
N GLY A 157 -12.34 1.39 -25.66
CA GLY A 157 -12.35 2.47 -26.64
C GLY A 157 -11.48 3.66 -26.26
N PRO A 158 -10.81 4.31 -27.23
CA PRO A 158 -9.96 5.48 -26.97
C PRO A 158 -10.78 6.76 -26.73
N ASP A 159 -12.05 6.79 -27.17
CA ASP A 159 -12.89 7.98 -27.10
C ASP A 159 -13.55 8.10 -25.73
N ILE A 160 -12.94 8.95 -24.90
CA ILE A 160 -13.47 9.28 -23.58
C ILE A 160 -14.45 10.45 -23.74
N PRO A 161 -15.73 10.30 -23.34
CA PRO A 161 -16.68 11.39 -23.42
C PRO A 161 -16.19 12.62 -22.65
N TYR A 162 -16.42 13.82 -23.19
CA TYR A 162 -15.98 15.07 -22.56
C TYR A 162 -16.52 15.23 -21.12
N SER A 163 -17.74 14.76 -20.85
CA SER A 163 -18.32 14.73 -19.51
C SER A 163 -17.48 13.91 -18.52
N ILE A 164 -16.93 12.77 -18.97
CA ILE A 164 -16.06 11.90 -18.17
C ILE A 164 -14.69 12.56 -17.96
N GLN A 165 -14.09 13.14 -19.01
CA GLN A 165 -12.83 13.88 -18.86
C GLN A 165 -12.96 15.03 -17.86
N LYS A 166 -14.06 15.78 -17.92
CA LYS A 166 -14.34 16.87 -16.97
C LYS A 166 -14.48 16.34 -15.54
N LYS A 167 -15.21 15.23 -15.35
CA LYS A 167 -15.35 14.57 -14.05
C LYS A 167 -14.00 14.09 -13.50
N ILE A 168 -13.19 13.42 -14.31
CA ILE A 168 -11.85 12.96 -13.92
C ILE A 168 -11.00 14.12 -13.41
N ARG A 169 -11.01 15.26 -14.12
CA ARG A 169 -10.26 16.45 -13.69
C ARG A 169 -10.73 16.96 -12.33
N GLN A 170 -12.04 17.06 -12.13
CA GLN A 170 -12.63 17.50 -10.86
C GLN A 170 -12.31 16.53 -9.72
N ASP A 171 -12.41 15.22 -9.96
CA ASP A 171 -12.11 14.19 -8.96
C ASP A 171 -10.63 14.24 -8.55
N ILE A 172 -9.71 14.47 -9.50
CA ILE A 172 -8.28 14.64 -9.21
C ILE A 172 -8.00 15.94 -8.45
N ASP A 173 -8.65 17.04 -8.81
CA ASP A 173 -8.51 18.31 -8.07
C ASP A 173 -8.94 18.13 -6.60
N GLN A 174 -10.12 17.55 -6.39
CA GLN A 174 -10.61 17.26 -5.05
C GLN A 174 -9.71 16.28 -4.28
N LEU A 175 -9.16 15.26 -4.97
CA LEU A 175 -8.22 14.32 -4.38
C LEU A 175 -6.96 15.03 -3.88
N MET A 176 -6.38 15.92 -4.70
CA MET A 176 -5.16 16.67 -4.36
C MET A 176 -5.34 17.57 -3.13
N ASP A 177 -6.56 18.04 -2.87
CA ASP A 177 -6.88 18.85 -1.69
C ASP A 177 -7.27 18.00 -0.45
N SER A 178 -7.46 16.70 -0.63
CA SER A 178 -7.95 15.79 0.41
C SER A 178 -6.89 15.37 1.44
N ASP A 179 -7.35 14.97 2.63
CA ASP A 179 -6.49 14.37 3.66
C ASP A 179 -5.87 13.04 3.20
N TYR A 180 -6.50 12.32 2.28
CA TYR A 180 -5.94 11.10 1.70
C TYR A 180 -4.65 11.37 0.92
N TYR A 181 -4.61 12.48 0.16
CA TYR A 181 -3.40 12.88 -0.54
C TYR A 181 -2.31 13.34 0.42
N ARG A 182 -2.66 14.10 1.46
CA ARG A 182 -1.71 14.51 2.52
C ARG A 182 -1.10 13.29 3.22
N ALA A 183 -1.93 12.31 3.61
CA ALA A 183 -1.48 11.07 4.21
C ALA A 183 -0.56 10.27 3.27
N PHE A 184 -0.88 10.24 1.97
CA PHE A 184 -0.03 9.61 0.96
C PHE A 184 1.33 10.28 0.82
N LEU A 185 1.40 11.62 0.90
CA LEU A 185 2.67 12.34 0.88
C LEU A 185 3.52 12.04 2.12
N GLU A 186 2.91 12.03 3.31
CA GLU A 186 3.59 11.65 4.56
C GLU A 186 4.09 10.19 4.53
N ALA A 187 3.32 9.27 3.94
CA ALA A 187 3.79 7.91 3.69
C ALA A 187 5.02 7.88 2.75
N GLY A 188 5.04 8.75 1.74
CA GLY A 188 6.20 8.97 0.88
C GLY A 188 7.42 9.45 1.65
N LYS A 189 7.24 10.42 2.55
CA LYS A 189 8.28 10.96 3.44
C LYS A 189 8.88 9.87 4.33
N ARG A 190 8.05 9.17 5.09
CA ARG A 190 8.47 8.05 5.94
C ARG A 190 9.30 7.02 5.17
N LYS A 191 8.89 6.73 3.94
CA LYS A 191 9.60 5.76 3.08
C LYS A 191 10.92 6.32 2.54
N ALA A 192 10.98 7.59 2.19
CA ALA A 192 12.20 8.25 1.75
C ALA A 192 13.24 8.30 2.87
N ASP A 193 12.81 8.65 4.09
CA ASP A 193 13.68 8.72 5.27
C ASP A 193 14.24 7.34 5.62
N HIS A 194 13.38 6.30 5.62
CA HIS A 194 13.83 4.93 5.83
C HIS A 194 14.87 4.48 4.79
N ILE A 195 14.66 4.82 3.51
CA ILE A 195 15.64 4.52 2.46
C ILE A 195 16.97 5.23 2.73
N ALA A 196 16.94 6.51 3.12
CA ALA A 196 18.15 7.27 3.40
C ALA A 196 18.93 6.70 4.60
N VAL A 197 18.24 6.28 5.66
CA VAL A 197 18.86 5.63 6.83
C VAL A 197 19.51 4.30 6.43
N VAL A 198 18.80 3.45 5.68
CA VAL A 198 19.35 2.17 5.21
C VAL A 198 20.59 2.40 4.33
N ASP A 199 20.50 3.31 3.36
CA ASP A 199 21.60 3.62 2.45
C ASP A 199 22.80 4.27 3.20
N TYR A 200 22.58 4.91 4.35
CA TYR A 200 23.64 5.44 5.22
C TYR A 200 24.32 4.33 6.03
N VAL A 201 23.54 3.46 6.68
CA VAL A 201 24.06 2.32 7.46
C VAL A 201 24.85 1.37 6.56
N GLU A 202 24.35 1.07 5.35
CA GLU A 202 25.07 0.24 4.38
C GLU A 202 26.42 0.84 3.96
N ARG A 203 26.56 2.17 3.97
CA ARG A 203 27.82 2.86 3.68
C ARG A 203 28.81 2.82 4.84
N LEU A 204 28.33 2.80 6.08
CA LEU A 204 29.20 2.66 7.26
C LEU A 204 29.73 1.24 7.44
N SER A 205 28.98 0.24 6.98
CA SER A 205 29.37 -1.17 7.08
C SER A 205 30.27 -1.65 5.93
N ARG A 206 30.74 -0.75 5.06
CA ARG A 206 31.70 -1.01 3.98
C ARG A 206 33.04 -0.38 4.32
#